data_AF-A0A6G7SQT0-F1
#
_entry.id   AF-A0A6G7SQT0-F1
#
_cell.length_a   1.000
_cell.length_b   1.000
_cell.length_c   1.000
_cell.angle_alpha   90.00
_cell.angle_beta   90.00
_cell.angle_gamma   90.00
#
_symmetry.space_group_name_H-M   'P 1'
#
loop_
_entity.id
_entity.type
_entity.pdbx_description
1 polymer ?
#
loop_
_entity_poly.entity_id
_entity_poly.type
_entity_poly.pdbx_seq_one_letter_code
_entity_poly.pdbx_strand_id
1 'polypeptide(L)'
;MSTGTVRDDSTTRDGTPAAPGGLQQGLKRRHMQLIALGGVIGPGLFVGSGVVIRSTGPAAVLSFLAAGVLTVLIMRMLAEMTVARPALGSFYAHVRETLGLRAGFTVGWLYWYFFVIVVAVEAVAGGRIVQLWLPDVPLWAVSLVLMTLLTATNMVSARSYGAVALFVYLAIAVAQVRMRRKLERTEPERLTLKMWLFPWLSRLTIALMAVVIGAMAWLPDSRSQFWLSLLTVAVVLAGYELRRRKGPADMV
;
A
#
# COMPACT_ATOMS: atom_id res chain seq x y z
N MET A 1 -8.59 64.07 -22.22
CA MET A 1 -7.13 64.02 -22.01
C MET A 1 -6.87 64.05 -20.51
N SER A 2 -6.68 62.88 -19.88
CA SER A 2 -5.80 62.67 -18.72
C SER A 2 -5.82 61.18 -18.38
N THR A 3 -4.79 60.51 -18.86
CA THR A 3 -4.30 59.18 -18.49
C THR A 3 -3.95 59.10 -17.00
N GLY A 4 -4.25 57.99 -16.33
CA GLY A 4 -3.88 57.82 -14.93
C GLY A 4 -4.12 56.43 -14.35
N THR A 5 -3.34 55.46 -14.83
CA THR A 5 -2.82 54.30 -14.09
C THR A 5 -3.80 53.32 -13.43
N VAL A 6 -4.00 52.19 -14.14
CA VAL A 6 -4.32 50.87 -13.56
C VAL A 6 -3.33 50.59 -12.43
N ARG A 7 -3.83 50.50 -11.19
CA ARG A 7 -3.04 50.02 -10.06
C ARG A 7 -3.18 48.49 -10.06
N ASP A 8 -2.12 47.85 -10.55
CA ASP A 8 -1.90 46.41 -10.51
C ASP A 8 -1.67 46.01 -9.05
N ASP A 9 -2.73 45.67 -8.35
CA ASP A 9 -2.67 45.15 -6.98
C ASP A 9 -2.41 43.63 -7.04
N SER A 10 -1.28 43.27 -7.62
CA SER A 10 -0.66 41.96 -7.47
C SER A 10 -0.05 41.86 -6.07
N THR A 11 -0.93 41.91 -5.05
CA THR A 11 -0.60 41.42 -3.72
C THR A 11 -0.45 39.90 -3.83
N THR A 12 0.81 39.53 -4.09
CA THR A 12 1.44 38.25 -3.79
C THR A 12 0.75 37.58 -2.61
N ARG A 13 -0.14 36.63 -2.91
CA ARG A 13 -0.53 35.61 -1.94
C ARG A 13 0.71 34.78 -1.68
N ASP A 14 1.42 35.17 -0.62
CA ASP A 14 2.55 34.44 -0.09
C ASP A 14 2.20 32.96 0.01
N GLY A 15 3.06 32.16 -0.63
CA GLY A 15 2.91 30.72 -0.75
C GLY A 15 2.77 30.10 0.62
N THR A 16 1.57 29.60 0.91
CA THR A 16 1.38 28.60 1.95
C THR A 16 2.36 27.45 1.67
N PRO A 17 3.24 27.07 2.62
CA PRO A 17 4.14 25.95 2.42
C PRO A 17 3.30 24.71 2.14
N ALA A 18 3.43 24.13 0.95
CA ALA A 18 2.79 22.87 0.59
C ALA A 18 3.15 21.82 1.67
N ALA A 19 2.13 21.22 2.27
CA ALA A 19 2.27 20.25 3.34
C ALA A 19 3.27 19.12 2.95
N PRO A 20 4.29 18.82 3.76
CA PRO A 20 5.21 17.72 3.51
C PRO A 20 4.52 16.41 3.91
N GLY A 21 3.73 15.83 3.00
CA GLY A 21 2.98 14.61 3.29
C GLY A 21 2.22 14.02 2.11
N GLY A 22 2.63 14.32 0.87
CA GLY A 22 2.05 13.68 -0.30
C GLY A 22 2.40 12.19 -0.30
N LEU A 23 1.37 11.33 -0.32
CA LEU A 23 1.52 9.88 -0.55
C LEU A 23 2.42 9.67 -1.77
N GLN A 24 3.56 9.01 -1.56
CA GLN A 24 4.45 8.66 -2.66
C GLN A 24 3.70 7.74 -3.62
N GLN A 25 3.51 8.19 -4.85
CA GLN A 25 2.82 7.45 -5.90
C GLN A 25 3.74 6.29 -6.37
N GLY A 26 3.84 5.24 -5.55
CA GLY A 26 4.82 4.17 -5.71
C GLY A 26 4.46 3.13 -6.79
N LEU A 27 3.20 3.07 -7.22
CA LEU A 27 2.73 2.11 -8.21
C LEU A 27 2.51 2.80 -9.55
N LYS A 28 3.36 2.44 -10.53
CA LYS A 28 3.17 2.84 -11.93
C LYS A 28 1.82 2.35 -12.42
N ARG A 29 1.17 3.09 -13.34
CA ARG A 29 -0.14 2.74 -13.93
C ARG A 29 -0.24 1.28 -14.38
N ARG A 30 0.84 0.74 -14.98
CA ARG A 30 0.94 -0.68 -15.37
C ARG A 30 0.84 -1.66 -14.19
N HIS A 31 1.41 -1.33 -13.02
CA HIS A 31 1.33 -2.19 -11.84
C HIS A 31 -0.09 -2.18 -11.27
N MET A 32 -0.75 -1.02 -11.27
CA MET A 32 -2.17 -0.94 -10.88
C MET A 32 -3.06 -1.76 -11.81
N GLN A 33 -2.81 -1.72 -13.13
CA GLN A 33 -3.54 -2.53 -14.10
C GLN A 33 -3.33 -4.02 -13.87
N LEU A 34 -2.10 -4.46 -13.62
CA LEU A 34 -1.80 -5.87 -13.34
C LEU A 34 -2.43 -6.36 -12.03
N ILE A 35 -2.44 -5.53 -10.98
CA ILE A 35 -3.12 -5.84 -9.71
C ILE A 35 -4.63 -5.98 -9.93
N ALA A 36 -5.24 -5.04 -10.67
CA ALA A 36 -6.66 -5.09 -10.97
C ALA A 36 -7.02 -6.32 -11.82
N LEU A 37 -6.23 -6.62 -12.86
CA LEU A 37 -6.45 -7.78 -13.73
C LEU A 37 -6.31 -9.09 -12.95
N GLY A 38 -5.27 -9.22 -12.12
CA GLY A 38 -5.05 -10.40 -11.29
C GLY A 38 -6.14 -10.61 -10.23
N GLY A 39 -6.72 -9.54 -9.70
CA GLY A 39 -7.85 -9.62 -8.76
C GLY A 39 -9.18 -10.02 -9.42
N VAL A 40 -9.37 -9.71 -10.70
CA VAL A 40 -10.60 -10.04 -11.45
C VAL A 40 -10.55 -11.45 -12.03
N ILE A 41 -9.38 -11.89 -12.51
CA ILE A 41 -9.19 -13.23 -13.10
C ILE A 41 -8.82 -14.22 -11.99
N GLY A 42 -9.82 -14.64 -11.21
CA GLY A 42 -9.67 -15.61 -10.15
C GLY A 42 -9.87 -17.08 -10.61
N PRO A 43 -9.34 -18.07 -9.88
CA PRO A 43 -9.66 -19.50 -10.04
C PRO A 43 -11.17 -19.80 -10.11
N GLY A 44 -12.01 -18.96 -9.49
CA GLY A 44 -13.47 -19.01 -9.60
C GLY A 44 -14.02 -19.02 -11.03
N LEU A 45 -13.33 -18.39 -12.00
CA LEU A 45 -13.71 -18.46 -13.41
C LEU A 45 -13.60 -19.88 -13.97
N PHE A 46 -12.67 -20.70 -13.48
CA PHE A 46 -12.45 -22.05 -14.00
C PHE A 46 -13.29 -23.09 -13.24
N VAL A 47 -13.31 -23.02 -11.92
CA VAL A 47 -14.00 -24.01 -11.08
C VAL A 47 -15.48 -23.68 -10.93
N GLY A 48 -15.82 -22.40 -10.77
CA GLY A 48 -17.19 -21.92 -10.55
C GLY A 48 -18.03 -21.92 -11.82
N SER A 49 -17.46 -21.50 -12.96
CA SER A 49 -18.19 -21.47 -14.23
C SER A 49 -18.68 -22.86 -14.65
N GLY A 50 -17.86 -23.89 -14.45
CA GLY A 50 -18.23 -25.27 -14.76
C GLY A 50 -19.45 -25.76 -13.97
N VAL A 51 -19.64 -25.30 -12.72
CA VAL A 51 -20.84 -25.63 -11.93
C VAL A 51 -22.07 -24.98 -12.55
N VAL A 52 -21.98 -23.70 -12.87
CA VAL A 52 -23.10 -22.91 -13.44
C VAL A 52 -23.48 -23.40 -14.84
N ILE A 53 -22.51 -23.72 -15.68
CA ILE A 53 -22.73 -24.23 -17.03
C ILE A 53 -23.36 -25.63 -16.98
N ARG A 54 -22.92 -26.51 -16.08
CA ARG A 54 -23.53 -27.84 -15.93
C ARG A 54 -24.97 -27.79 -15.42
N SER A 55 -25.29 -26.87 -14.51
CA SER A 55 -26.64 -26.77 -13.95
C SER A 55 -27.63 -26.01 -14.84
N THR A 56 -27.15 -25.01 -15.58
CA THR A 56 -28.00 -24.05 -16.34
C THR A 56 -27.92 -24.26 -17.85
N GLY A 57 -26.93 -25.04 -18.32
CA GLY A 57 -26.66 -25.24 -19.74
C GLY A 57 -26.02 -24.02 -20.42
N PRO A 58 -26.07 -23.94 -21.76
CA PRO A 58 -25.44 -22.88 -22.54
C PRO A 58 -25.93 -21.46 -22.19
N ALA A 59 -27.13 -21.34 -21.61
CA ALA A 59 -27.70 -20.07 -21.14
C ALA A 59 -26.85 -19.39 -20.03
N ALA A 60 -25.94 -20.13 -19.38
CA ALA A 60 -24.97 -19.57 -18.43
C ALA A 60 -24.17 -18.40 -19.03
N VAL A 61 -23.86 -18.43 -20.35
CA VAL A 61 -23.15 -17.34 -21.03
C VAL A 61 -23.92 -16.02 -20.94
N LEU A 62 -25.24 -16.05 -21.11
CA LEU A 62 -26.08 -14.84 -21.02
C LEU A 62 -26.07 -14.28 -19.59
N SER A 63 -26.09 -15.16 -18.57
CA SER A 63 -25.99 -14.72 -17.17
C SER A 63 -24.63 -14.09 -16.84
N PHE A 64 -23.53 -14.65 -17.37
CA PHE A 64 -22.20 -14.07 -17.20
C PHE A 64 -22.04 -12.74 -17.93
N LEU A 65 -22.60 -12.61 -19.14
CA LEU A 65 -22.62 -11.33 -19.86
C LEU A 65 -23.42 -10.27 -19.10
N ALA A 66 -24.61 -10.61 -18.61
CA ALA A 66 -25.43 -9.70 -17.82
C ALA A 66 -24.71 -9.25 -16.53
N ALA A 67 -24.09 -10.20 -15.80
CA ALA A 67 -23.30 -9.90 -14.62
C ALA A 67 -22.06 -9.04 -14.93
N GLY A 68 -21.40 -9.29 -16.06
CA GLY A 68 -20.27 -8.49 -16.54
C GLY A 68 -20.67 -7.05 -16.86
N VAL A 69 -21.78 -6.87 -17.59
CA VAL A 69 -22.33 -5.53 -17.89
C VAL A 69 -22.67 -4.80 -16.58
N LEU A 70 -23.36 -5.46 -15.65
CA LEU A 70 -23.69 -4.88 -14.34
C LEU A 70 -22.42 -4.46 -13.58
N THR A 71 -21.40 -5.30 -13.59
CA THR A 71 -20.11 -5.01 -12.94
C THR A 71 -19.43 -3.78 -13.56
N VAL A 72 -19.43 -3.65 -14.88
CA VAL A 72 -18.88 -2.46 -15.58
C VAL A 72 -19.65 -1.20 -15.19
N LEU A 73 -20.98 -1.27 -15.12
CA LEU A 73 -21.81 -0.12 -14.71
C LEU A 73 -21.50 0.30 -13.27
N ILE A 74 -21.39 -0.64 -12.33
CA ILE A 74 -21.04 -0.36 -10.94
C ILE A 74 -19.63 0.23 -10.85
N MET A 75 -18.66 -0.33 -11.56
CA MET A 75 -17.28 0.19 -11.58
C MET A 75 -17.22 1.60 -12.16
N ARG A 76 -18.06 1.92 -13.15
CA ARG A 76 -18.16 3.28 -13.71
C ARG A 76 -18.72 4.27 -12.69
N MET A 77 -19.75 3.91 -11.94
CA MET A 77 -20.29 4.75 -10.86
C MET A 77 -19.25 5.00 -9.76
N LEU A 78 -18.53 3.95 -9.34
CA LEU A 78 -17.44 4.07 -8.36
C LEU A 78 -16.29 4.94 -8.90
N ALA A 79 -15.93 4.82 -10.18
CA ALA A 79 -14.90 5.63 -10.82
C ALA A 79 -15.27 7.12 -10.83
N GLU A 80 -16.52 7.45 -11.16
CA GLU A 80 -17.01 8.84 -11.13
C GLU A 80 -16.91 9.44 -9.72
N MET A 81 -17.37 8.70 -8.71
CA MET A 81 -17.30 9.14 -7.31
C MET A 81 -15.85 9.32 -6.81
N THR A 82 -14.95 8.39 -7.15
CA THR A 82 -13.56 8.42 -6.69
C THR A 82 -12.71 9.48 -7.37
N VAL A 83 -12.98 9.80 -8.64
CA VAL A 83 -12.33 10.90 -9.36
C VAL A 83 -12.82 12.25 -8.85
N ALA A 84 -14.12 12.38 -8.56
CA ALA A 84 -14.70 13.63 -8.05
C ALA A 84 -14.20 13.99 -6.64
N ARG A 85 -14.05 13.00 -5.75
CA ARG A 85 -13.55 13.19 -4.39
C ARG A 85 -12.56 12.08 -4.01
N PRO A 86 -11.25 12.32 -4.17
CA PRO A 86 -10.23 11.39 -3.71
C PRO A 86 -10.20 11.35 -2.18
N ALA A 87 -10.75 10.30 -1.58
CA ALA A 87 -10.66 10.07 -0.15
C ALA A 87 -9.42 9.22 0.20
N LEU A 88 -8.78 9.50 1.33
CA LEU A 88 -7.79 8.61 1.94
C LEU A 88 -8.53 7.41 2.57
N GLY A 89 -9.05 6.51 1.72
CA GLY A 89 -9.87 5.37 2.15
C GLY A 89 -10.45 4.60 0.97
N SER A 90 -10.98 3.39 1.26
CA SER A 90 -11.76 2.61 0.27
C SER A 90 -13.19 3.19 0.14
N PHE A 91 -13.97 2.73 -0.83
CA PHE A 91 -15.31 3.22 -1.18
C PHE A 91 -16.32 3.32 0.00
N TYR A 92 -16.11 2.59 1.10
CA TYR A 92 -16.90 2.75 2.33
C TYR A 92 -16.76 4.16 2.93
N ALA A 93 -15.66 4.88 2.67
CA ALA A 93 -15.45 6.26 3.08
C ALA A 93 -16.44 7.19 2.38
N HIS A 94 -16.65 7.02 1.07
CA HIS A 94 -17.66 7.75 0.30
C HIS A 94 -19.07 7.47 0.81
N VAL A 95 -19.37 6.22 1.17
CA VAL A 95 -20.65 5.83 1.80
C VAL A 95 -20.81 6.52 3.16
N ARG A 96 -19.75 6.56 3.97
CA ARG A 96 -19.77 7.20 5.29
C ARG A 96 -20.03 8.71 5.20
N GLU A 97 -19.42 9.37 4.21
CA GLU A 97 -19.57 10.80 3.97
C GLU A 97 -20.98 11.17 3.47
N THR A 98 -21.61 10.31 2.68
CA THR A 98 -22.91 10.59 2.05
C THR A 98 -24.11 10.07 2.83
N LEU A 99 -24.01 8.86 3.40
CA LEU A 99 -25.10 8.14 4.07
C LEU A 99 -24.89 8.02 5.59
N GLY A 100 -23.82 8.63 6.11
CA GLY A 100 -23.53 8.69 7.53
C GLY A 100 -22.82 7.46 8.10
N LEU A 101 -22.60 7.49 9.41
CA LEU A 101 -21.67 6.60 10.11
C LEU A 101 -22.08 5.12 10.06
N ARG A 102 -23.38 4.85 10.20
CA ARG A 102 -23.92 3.47 10.24
C ARG A 102 -23.77 2.78 8.89
N ALA A 103 -24.11 3.47 7.81
CA ALA A 103 -23.96 2.95 6.45
C ALA A 103 -22.49 2.66 6.11
N GLY A 104 -21.59 3.59 6.43
CA GLY A 104 -20.14 3.40 6.24
C GLY A 104 -19.59 2.22 7.03
N PHE A 105 -20.01 2.05 8.29
CA PHE A 105 -19.62 0.91 9.13
C PHE A 105 -20.11 -0.42 8.55
N THR A 106 -21.39 -0.50 8.17
CA THR A 106 -21.97 -1.73 7.59
C THR A 106 -21.28 -2.10 6.28
N VAL A 107 -21.08 -1.15 5.37
CA VAL A 107 -20.39 -1.40 4.09
C VAL A 107 -18.94 -1.83 4.31
N GLY A 108 -18.24 -1.22 5.27
CA GLY A 108 -16.87 -1.62 5.64
C GLY A 108 -16.80 -3.08 6.13
N TRP A 109 -17.72 -3.50 6.99
CA TRP A 109 -17.77 -4.88 7.48
C TRP A 109 -18.18 -5.89 6.42
N LEU A 110 -19.18 -5.56 5.60
CA LEU A 110 -19.57 -6.39 4.46
C LEU A 110 -18.41 -6.57 3.48
N TYR A 111 -17.64 -5.50 3.24
CA TYR A 111 -16.46 -5.56 2.40
C TYR A 111 -15.36 -6.45 2.97
N TRP A 112 -15.07 -6.34 4.27
CA TRP A 112 -14.10 -7.22 4.92
C TRP A 112 -14.56 -8.68 4.87
N TYR A 113 -15.83 -8.94 5.21
CA TYR A 113 -16.42 -10.27 5.19
C TYR A 113 -16.42 -10.89 3.79
N PHE A 114 -16.71 -10.08 2.75
CA PHE A 114 -16.61 -10.48 1.36
C PHE A 114 -15.22 -11.05 1.04
N PHE A 115 -14.15 -10.37 1.47
CA PHE A 115 -12.80 -10.87 1.25
C PHE A 115 -12.48 -12.16 2.03
N VAL A 116 -12.99 -12.30 3.25
CA VAL A 116 -12.83 -13.55 4.02
C VAL A 116 -13.43 -14.74 3.28
N ILE A 117 -14.63 -14.58 2.70
CA ILE A 117 -15.27 -15.63 1.91
C ILE A 117 -14.51 -15.88 0.60
N VAL A 118 -14.18 -14.83 -0.15
CA VAL A 118 -13.52 -14.96 -1.46
C VAL A 118 -12.22 -15.73 -1.32
N VAL A 119 -11.38 -15.38 -0.35
CA VAL A 119 -10.11 -16.08 -0.12
C VAL A 119 -10.33 -17.57 0.18
N ALA A 120 -11.34 -17.91 0.99
CA ALA A 120 -11.70 -19.31 1.27
C ALA A 120 -12.16 -20.05 0.01
N VAL A 121 -13.04 -19.44 -0.80
CA VAL A 121 -13.54 -20.02 -2.05
C VAL A 121 -12.39 -20.23 -3.05
N GLU A 122 -11.48 -19.27 -3.17
CA GLU A 122 -10.32 -19.36 -4.06
C GLU A 122 -9.35 -20.47 -3.64
N ALA A 123 -9.13 -20.66 -2.33
CA ALA A 123 -8.32 -21.77 -1.84
C ALA A 123 -8.93 -23.14 -2.16
N VAL A 124 -10.26 -23.28 -2.05
CA VAL A 124 -10.98 -24.51 -2.43
C VAL A 124 -10.94 -24.74 -3.93
N ALA A 125 -11.11 -23.69 -4.73
CA ALA A 125 -11.01 -23.76 -6.18
C ALA A 125 -9.60 -24.18 -6.62
N GLY A 126 -8.56 -23.53 -6.08
CA GLY A 126 -7.17 -23.93 -6.30
C GLY A 126 -6.90 -25.36 -5.85
N GLY A 127 -7.45 -25.78 -4.72
CA GLY A 127 -7.34 -27.15 -4.21
C GLY A 127 -7.91 -28.19 -5.18
N ARG A 128 -9.06 -27.92 -5.79
CA ARG A 128 -9.64 -28.80 -6.81
C ARG A 128 -8.79 -28.92 -8.07
N ILE A 129 -8.14 -27.83 -8.48
CA ILE A 129 -7.22 -27.86 -9.61
C ILE A 129 -6.03 -28.77 -9.29
N VAL A 130 -5.46 -28.65 -8.08
CA VAL A 130 -4.32 -29.48 -7.66
C VAL A 130 -4.69 -30.97 -7.55
N GLN A 131 -5.92 -31.29 -7.16
CA GLN A 131 -6.42 -32.67 -7.13
C GLN A 131 -6.45 -33.35 -8.51
N LEU A 132 -6.41 -32.58 -9.61
CA LEU A 132 -6.28 -33.17 -10.95
C LEU A 132 -4.93 -33.89 -11.12
N TRP A 133 -3.89 -33.46 -10.39
CA TRP A 133 -2.57 -34.10 -10.38
C TRP A 133 -2.38 -35.05 -9.19
N LEU A 134 -3.01 -34.76 -8.06
CA LEU A 134 -2.93 -35.54 -6.82
C LEU A 134 -4.32 -35.99 -6.36
N PRO A 135 -4.92 -36.99 -7.03
CA PRO A 135 -6.30 -37.41 -6.76
C PRO A 135 -6.48 -38.08 -5.38
N ASP A 136 -5.41 -38.70 -4.85
CA ASP A 136 -5.46 -39.44 -3.59
C ASP A 136 -5.48 -38.53 -2.35
N VAL A 137 -5.18 -37.24 -2.50
CA VAL A 137 -5.11 -36.29 -1.38
C VAL A 137 -6.47 -35.62 -1.18
N PRO A 138 -7.05 -35.62 0.04
CA PRO A 138 -8.36 -35.04 0.28
C PRO A 138 -8.37 -33.52 0.12
N LEU A 139 -9.48 -32.96 -0.37
CA LEU A 139 -9.59 -31.55 -0.79
C LEU A 139 -9.32 -30.58 0.36
N TRP A 140 -9.76 -30.93 1.57
CA TRP A 140 -9.53 -30.10 2.76
C TRP A 140 -8.03 -29.97 3.06
N ALA A 141 -7.23 -31.02 2.87
CA ALA A 141 -5.80 -31.01 3.14
C ALA A 141 -5.07 -30.14 2.12
N VAL A 142 -5.38 -30.29 0.83
CA VAL A 142 -4.81 -29.44 -0.23
C VAL A 142 -5.18 -27.97 -0.02
N SER A 143 -6.44 -27.68 0.26
CA SER A 143 -6.92 -26.30 0.49
C SER A 143 -6.29 -25.69 1.74
N LEU A 144 -6.14 -26.47 2.82
CA LEU A 144 -5.47 -26.04 4.05
C LEU A 144 -4.00 -25.73 3.80
N VAL A 145 -3.28 -26.57 3.06
CA VAL A 145 -1.88 -26.34 2.69
C VAL A 145 -1.75 -25.07 1.85
N LEU A 146 -2.59 -24.88 0.82
CA LEU A 146 -2.61 -23.66 0.02
C LEU A 146 -2.88 -22.41 0.87
N MET A 147 -3.85 -22.47 1.78
CA MET A 147 -4.18 -21.36 2.68
C MET A 147 -3.03 -21.05 3.64
N THR A 148 -2.38 -22.08 4.18
CA THR A 148 -1.25 -21.94 5.10
C THR A 148 -0.05 -21.35 4.39
N LEU A 149 0.25 -21.82 3.17
CA LEU A 149 1.32 -21.27 2.33
C LEU A 149 1.06 -19.81 1.97
N LEU A 150 -0.16 -19.48 1.52
CA LEU A 150 -0.55 -18.10 1.21
C LEU A 150 -0.37 -17.20 2.43
N THR A 151 -0.86 -17.63 3.59
CA THR A 151 -0.75 -16.88 4.85
C THR A 151 0.71 -16.72 5.27
N ALA A 152 1.51 -17.79 5.19
CA ALA A 152 2.93 -17.76 5.53
C ALA A 152 3.70 -16.78 4.63
N THR A 153 3.50 -16.84 3.31
CA THR A 153 4.12 -15.90 2.36
C THR A 153 3.70 -14.46 2.65
N ASN A 154 2.40 -14.22 2.93
CA ASN A 154 1.90 -12.89 3.31
C ASN A 154 2.54 -12.39 4.61
N MET A 155 2.72 -13.26 5.62
CA MET A 155 3.40 -12.89 6.87
C MET A 155 4.88 -12.58 6.65
N VAL A 156 5.59 -13.29 5.78
CA VAL A 156 6.99 -12.98 5.44
C VAL A 156 7.10 -11.58 4.82
N SER A 157 6.23 -11.23 3.87
CA SER A 157 6.18 -9.88 3.29
C SER A 157 5.83 -8.80 4.33
N ALA A 158 4.85 -9.05 5.19
CA ALA A 158 4.48 -8.12 6.27
C ALA A 158 5.63 -7.92 7.26
N ARG A 159 6.35 -8.99 7.61
CA ARG A 159 7.47 -8.93 8.55
C ARG A 159 8.71 -8.24 7.96
N SER A 160 8.92 -8.37 6.64
CA SER A 160 9.94 -7.61 5.90
C SER A 160 9.65 -6.10 5.93
N TYR A 161 8.39 -5.69 5.76
CA TYR A 161 8.00 -4.27 5.80
C TYR A 161 8.32 -3.61 7.14
N GLY A 162 8.01 -4.28 8.26
CA GLY A 162 8.31 -3.78 9.61
C GLY A 162 9.81 -3.62 9.87
N ALA A 163 10.63 -4.57 9.39
CA ALA A 163 12.08 -4.48 9.52
C ALA A 163 12.66 -3.29 8.73
N VAL A 164 12.21 -3.09 7.48
CA VAL A 164 12.64 -1.93 6.66
C VAL A 164 12.22 -0.60 7.30
N ALA A 165 11.04 -0.53 7.90
CA ALA A 165 10.57 0.67 8.61
C ALA A 165 11.50 1.08 9.78
N LEU A 166 12.07 0.12 10.51
CA LEU A 166 13.02 0.40 11.61
C LEU A 166 14.28 1.14 11.11
N PHE A 167 14.83 0.75 9.96
CA PHE A 167 15.99 1.45 9.37
C PHE A 167 15.62 2.87 8.92
N VAL A 168 14.43 3.06 8.36
CA VAL A 168 13.93 4.39 7.96
C VAL A 168 13.72 5.28 9.18
N TYR A 169 13.12 4.76 10.25
CA TYR A 169 12.92 5.53 11.49
C TYR A 169 14.24 5.91 12.16
N LEU A 170 15.24 5.02 12.16
CA LEU A 170 16.59 5.34 12.63
C LEU A 170 17.20 6.48 11.81
N ALA A 171 17.07 6.43 10.47
CA ALA A 171 17.57 7.49 9.59
C ALA A 171 16.88 8.84 9.86
N ILE A 172 15.55 8.84 10.07
CA ILE A 172 14.78 10.03 10.44
C ILE A 172 15.26 10.59 11.78
N ALA A 173 15.47 9.74 12.80
CA ALA A 173 15.95 10.17 14.11
C ALA A 173 17.35 10.80 14.03
N VAL A 174 18.26 10.20 13.25
CA VAL A 174 19.60 10.77 13.00
C VAL A 174 19.51 12.09 12.24
N ALA A 175 18.67 12.17 11.21
CA ALA A 175 18.43 13.39 10.44
C ALA A 175 17.86 14.50 11.34
N GLN A 176 16.92 14.17 12.23
CA GLN A 176 16.34 15.08 13.21
C GLN A 176 17.42 15.68 14.12
N VAL A 177 18.32 14.87 14.68
CA VAL A 177 19.41 15.36 15.53
C VAL A 177 20.39 16.22 14.73
N ARG A 178 20.74 15.81 13.50
CA ARG A 178 21.69 16.55 12.65
C ARG A 178 21.11 17.88 12.18
N MET A 179 19.85 17.88 11.76
CA MET A 179 19.11 19.06 11.32
C MET A 179 18.90 20.03 12.48
N ARG A 180 18.50 19.53 13.65
CA ARG A 180 18.30 20.38 14.83
C ARG A 180 19.59 21.01 15.33
N ARG A 181 20.71 20.29 15.34
CA ARG A 181 22.04 20.87 15.63
C ARG A 181 22.45 21.95 14.61
N LYS A 182 22.00 21.83 13.35
CA LYS A 182 22.25 22.83 12.31
C LYS A 182 21.37 24.07 12.52
N LEU A 183 20.07 23.89 12.76
CA LEU A 183 19.13 24.99 13.01
C LEU A 183 19.46 25.75 14.30
N GLU A 184 19.86 25.05 15.38
CA GLU A 184 20.34 25.69 16.62
C GLU A 184 21.57 26.58 16.40
N ARG A 185 22.38 26.30 15.37
CA ARG A 185 23.58 27.08 15.05
C ARG A 185 23.34 28.22 14.06
N THR A 186 22.33 28.10 13.20
CA THR A 186 22.17 29.01 12.05
C THR A 186 20.90 29.87 12.15
N GLU A 187 19.79 29.35 12.66
CA GLU A 187 18.50 30.07 12.74
C GLU A 187 17.65 29.57 13.93
N PRO A 188 17.91 30.05 15.17
CA PRO A 188 17.23 29.57 16.38
C PRO A 188 15.72 29.85 16.39
N GLU A 189 15.28 30.91 15.70
CA GLU A 189 13.88 31.37 15.67
C GLU A 189 12.93 30.41 14.93
N ARG A 190 13.45 29.52 14.08
CA ARG A 190 12.64 28.52 13.35
C ARG A 190 12.27 27.29 14.18
N LEU A 191 12.78 27.16 15.41
CA LEU A 191 12.46 26.05 16.32
C LEU A 191 11.18 26.32 17.11
N THR A 192 10.04 26.35 16.41
CA THR A 192 8.73 26.64 17.01
C THR A 192 8.22 25.54 17.94
N LEU A 193 8.58 24.27 17.68
CA LEU A 193 8.23 23.12 18.52
C LEU A 193 9.50 22.46 19.07
N LYS A 194 9.71 22.56 20.38
CA LYS A 194 10.84 21.94 21.10
C LYS A 194 10.44 20.56 21.60
N MET A 195 11.29 19.56 21.34
CA MET A 195 11.15 18.24 21.93
C MET A 195 11.53 18.29 23.41
N TRP A 196 10.76 17.59 24.23
CA TRP A 196 11.03 17.46 25.66
C TRP A 196 12.34 16.69 25.88
N LEU A 197 13.16 17.11 26.86
CA LEU A 197 14.43 16.47 27.24
C LEU A 197 15.48 16.33 26.10
N PHE A 198 15.45 17.17 25.07
CA PHE A 198 16.53 17.19 24.07
C PHE A 198 17.86 17.64 24.70
N PRO A 199 19.02 17.05 24.32
CA PRO A 199 19.24 16.01 23.30
C PRO A 199 19.14 14.56 23.79
N TRP A 200 18.86 14.34 25.07
CA TRP A 200 18.95 13.02 25.70
C TRP A 200 17.90 12.05 25.17
N LEU A 201 16.64 12.50 25.01
CA LEU A 201 15.55 11.65 24.54
C LEU A 201 15.77 11.16 23.09
N SER A 202 16.26 12.04 22.21
CA SER A 202 16.59 11.68 20.83
C SER A 202 17.75 10.67 20.76
N ARG A 203 18.78 10.84 21.61
CA ARG A 203 19.89 9.87 21.71
C ARG A 203 19.43 8.53 22.27
N LEU A 204 18.56 8.55 23.28
CA LEU A 204 17.95 7.34 23.85
C LEU A 204 17.13 6.58 22.80
N THR A 205 16.34 7.29 22.00
CA THR A 205 15.53 6.68 20.93
C THR A 205 16.43 6.03 19.86
N ILE A 206 17.50 6.72 19.45
CA ILE A 206 18.49 6.18 18.51
C ILE A 206 19.19 4.95 19.11
N ALA A 207 19.59 5.00 20.37
CA ALA A 207 20.24 3.89 21.07
C ALA A 207 19.29 2.68 21.17
N LEU A 208 18.03 2.89 21.55
CA LEU A 208 17.02 1.84 21.63
C LEU A 208 16.76 1.19 20.26
N MET A 209 16.62 2.00 19.21
CA MET A 209 16.48 1.49 17.83
C MET A 209 17.71 0.71 17.37
N ALA A 210 18.92 1.19 17.69
CA ALA A 210 20.17 0.49 17.37
C ALA A 210 20.28 -0.84 18.12
N VAL A 211 19.84 -0.90 19.38
CA VAL A 211 19.77 -2.15 20.17
C VAL A 211 18.77 -3.12 19.55
N VAL A 212 17.58 -2.66 19.15
CA VAL A 212 16.57 -3.50 18.50
C VAL A 212 17.09 -4.06 17.16
N ILE A 213 17.71 -3.22 16.33
CA ILE A 213 18.29 -3.63 15.05
C ILE A 213 19.47 -4.59 15.27
N GLY A 214 20.32 -4.33 16.27
CA GLY A 214 21.39 -5.23 16.68
C GLY A 214 20.82 -6.58 17.10
N ALA A 215 19.86 -6.60 18.02
CA ALA A 215 19.18 -7.81 18.47
C ALA A 215 18.58 -8.60 17.28
N MET A 216 17.95 -7.94 16.29
CA MET A 216 17.46 -8.60 15.08
C MET A 216 18.56 -9.32 14.27
N ALA A 217 19.80 -8.85 14.31
CA ALA A 217 20.93 -9.52 13.68
C ALA A 217 21.39 -10.78 14.43
N TRP A 218 21.14 -10.87 15.75
CA TRP A 218 21.53 -12.04 16.55
C TRP A 218 20.39 -13.04 16.79
N LEU A 219 19.12 -12.64 16.77
CA LEU A 219 18.00 -13.57 16.96
C LEU A 219 17.76 -14.45 15.72
N PRO A 220 17.81 -15.80 15.83
CA PRO A 220 17.66 -16.72 14.70
C PRO A 220 16.39 -16.46 13.88
N ASP A 221 15.28 -16.15 14.55
CA ASP A 221 13.98 -15.92 13.92
C ASP A 221 13.90 -14.61 13.11
N SER A 222 14.78 -13.65 13.40
CA SER A 222 14.76 -12.30 12.82
C SER A 222 15.95 -12.03 11.88
N ARG A 223 16.97 -12.90 11.91
CA ARG A 223 18.17 -12.83 11.05
C ARG A 223 17.83 -12.76 9.57
N SER A 224 16.89 -13.57 9.10
CA SER A 224 16.49 -13.58 7.68
C SER A 224 15.87 -12.25 7.25
N GLN A 225 15.07 -11.61 8.09
CA GLN A 225 14.52 -10.28 7.82
C GLN A 225 15.58 -9.19 7.90
N PHE A 226 16.51 -9.29 8.86
CA PHE A 226 17.62 -8.35 8.96
C PHE A 226 18.43 -8.34 7.66
N TRP A 227 18.84 -9.50 7.14
CA TRP A 227 19.60 -9.57 5.89
C TRP A 227 18.80 -9.10 4.66
N LEU A 228 17.51 -9.45 4.55
CA LEU A 228 16.65 -8.99 3.45
C LEU A 228 16.45 -7.47 3.48
N SER A 229 16.24 -6.89 4.66
CA SER A 229 16.08 -5.44 4.83
C SER A 229 17.39 -4.69 4.56
N LEU A 230 18.53 -5.22 5.03
CA LEU A 230 19.85 -4.66 4.74
C LEU A 230 20.17 -4.71 3.24
N LEU A 231 19.85 -5.81 2.57
CA LEU A 231 19.97 -5.94 1.11
C LEU A 231 19.11 -4.91 0.38
N THR A 232 17.86 -4.70 0.83
CA THR A 232 16.97 -3.69 0.26
C THR A 232 17.56 -2.27 0.40
N VAL A 233 18.08 -1.93 1.58
CA VAL A 233 18.75 -0.63 1.82
C VAL A 233 20.01 -0.50 0.96
N ALA A 234 20.83 -1.55 0.88
CA ALA A 234 22.04 -1.56 0.06
C ALA A 234 21.74 -1.37 -1.43
N VAL A 235 20.69 -2.03 -1.95
CA VAL A 235 20.23 -1.87 -3.34
C VAL A 235 19.73 -0.45 -3.60
N VAL A 236 18.98 0.15 -2.68
CA VAL A 236 18.52 1.54 -2.81
C VAL A 236 19.70 2.51 -2.80
N LEU A 237 20.67 2.34 -1.90
CA LEU A 237 21.87 3.16 -1.84
C LEU A 237 22.77 2.98 -3.07
N ALA A 238 22.95 1.74 -3.54
CA ALA A 238 23.70 1.45 -4.75
C ALA A 238 23.01 2.05 -5.99
N GLY A 239 21.69 1.93 -6.09
CA GLY A 239 20.90 2.54 -7.15
C GLY A 239 20.96 4.08 -7.13
N TYR A 240 20.92 4.69 -5.94
CA TYR A 240 21.13 6.12 -5.77
C TYR A 240 22.54 6.54 -6.18
N GLU A 241 23.58 5.82 -5.76
CA GLU A 241 24.97 6.15 -6.08
C GLU A 241 25.28 5.91 -7.56
N LEU A 242 24.75 4.87 -8.18
CA LEU A 242 24.81 4.64 -9.64
C LEU A 242 24.12 5.78 -10.41
N ARG A 243 22.97 6.25 -9.95
CA ARG A 243 22.26 7.40 -10.54
C ARG A 243 22.99 8.73 -10.31
N ARG A 244 23.62 8.90 -9.14
CA ARG A 244 24.41 10.08 -8.79
C ARG A 244 25.72 10.15 -9.58
N ARG A 245 26.34 8.99 -9.86
CA ARG A 245 27.52 8.86 -10.72
C ARG A 245 27.19 9.08 -12.20
N LYS A 246 26.00 8.69 -12.63
CA LYS A 246 25.41 9.09 -13.93
C LYS A 246 24.79 10.49 -13.85
N GLY A 247 25.59 11.50 -13.47
CA GLY A 247 25.15 12.91 -13.45
C GLY A 247 24.34 13.30 -14.72
N PRO A 248 23.48 14.33 -14.65
CA PRO A 248 22.44 14.60 -15.65
C PRO A 248 23.03 14.71 -17.05
N ALA A 249 22.97 13.61 -17.80
CA ALA A 249 23.27 13.55 -19.20
C ALA A 249 22.07 12.88 -19.86
N ASP A 250 21.54 13.58 -20.86
CA ASP A 250 20.59 13.13 -21.87
C ASP A 250 19.11 13.27 -21.52
N MET A 251 18.67 14.52 -21.33
CA MET A 251 17.40 14.98 -21.89
C MET A 251 17.69 16.27 -22.68
N VAL A 252 17.97 16.07 -23.97
CA VAL A 252 17.67 17.04 -25.04
C VAL A 252 16.17 17.22 -25.13
#